data_AF-A0A7Y7I1V1-F1
#
_entry.id   AF-A0A7Y7I1V1-F1
#
_cell.length_a   1.000
_cell.length_b   1.000
_cell.length_c   1.000
_cell.angle_alpha   90.00
_cell.angle_beta   90.00
_cell.angle_gamma   90.00
#
_symmetry.space_group_name_H-M   'P 1'
#
loop_
_entity.id
_entity.type
_entity.pdbx_description
1 polymer ?
#
loop_
_entity_poly.entity_id
_entity_poly.type
_entity_poly.pdbx_seq_one_letter_code
_entity_poly.pdbx_strand_id
1 'polypeptide(L)'
;MFDRSVRLTNYSNRNDKVLGVSNAKRLGTSPRAGRVGLPVNPDSKAVNVDCSSYFLTKNPAQSMFNGTFNHSWHIGDPVFALDLALTLEGEIDRHALPTRQAGPEGLVLKPGQRPAFQQAWDSDSPARARRAIAPGE
;
A
#
# COMPACT_ATOMS: atom_id res chain seq x y z
N MET A 1 13.60 8.97 9.91
CA MET A 1 12.41 8.10 9.69
C MET A 1 12.86 6.74 9.17
N PHE A 2 13.57 6.70 8.04
CA PHE A 2 14.03 5.46 7.40
C PHE A 2 15.08 4.66 8.19
N ASP A 3 15.82 5.29 9.12
CA ASP A 3 16.72 4.56 10.03
C ASP A 3 15.98 3.73 11.09
N ARG A 4 14.68 3.99 11.29
CA ARG A 4 13.83 3.34 12.29
C ARG A 4 12.66 2.56 11.68
N SER A 5 12.63 2.44 10.35
CA SER A 5 11.64 1.63 9.65
C SER A 5 12.34 0.65 8.70
N VAL A 6 11.78 -0.56 8.61
CA VAL A 6 12.21 -1.55 7.62
C VAL A 6 11.58 -1.25 6.26
N ARG A 7 10.34 -0.73 6.27
CA ARG A 7 9.59 -0.36 5.07
C ARG A 7 8.67 0.83 5.34
N LEU A 8 8.45 1.64 4.30
CA LEU A 8 7.42 2.68 4.26
C LEU A 8 6.55 2.46 3.02
N THR A 9 5.24 2.37 3.20
CA THR A 9 4.28 2.32 2.08
C THR A 9 3.42 3.56 2.12
N ASN A 10 3.48 4.38 1.07
CA ASN A 10 2.63 5.55 0.90
C ASN A 10 1.47 5.21 -0.02
N TYR A 11 0.24 5.31 0.48
CA TYR A 11 -0.96 5.26 -0.34
C TYR A 11 -1.32 6.67 -0.77
N SER A 12 -1.37 6.91 -2.08
CA SER A 12 -1.67 8.23 -2.65
C SER A 12 -2.97 8.21 -3.42
N ASN A 13 -3.70 9.33 -3.39
CA ASN A 13 -4.88 9.54 -4.21
C ASN A 13 -4.88 10.97 -4.78
N ARG A 14 -4.75 11.09 -6.11
CA ARG A 14 -4.78 12.38 -6.80
C ARG A 14 -6.17 13.05 -6.80
N ASN A 15 -7.18 12.39 -6.25
CA ASN A 15 -8.51 12.96 -6.08
C ASN A 15 -8.77 13.46 -4.65
N ASP A 16 -7.80 13.32 -3.74
CA ASP A 16 -7.96 13.78 -2.36
C ASP A 16 -7.97 15.31 -2.25
N LYS A 17 -9.17 15.88 -2.16
CA LYS A 17 -9.37 17.33 -2.04
C LYS A 17 -8.95 17.88 -0.69
N VAL A 18 -9.04 17.11 0.39
CA VAL A 18 -8.69 17.57 1.75
C VAL A 18 -7.20 17.86 1.82
N LEU A 19 -6.39 16.96 1.27
CA LEU A 19 -4.95 17.18 1.17
C LEU A 19 -4.59 18.35 0.24
N GLY A 20 -5.36 18.55 -0.83
CA GLY A 20 -5.22 19.72 -1.70
C GLY A 20 -5.46 21.05 -0.98
N VAL A 21 -6.55 21.17 -0.22
CA VAL A 21 -6.85 22.37 0.59
C VAL A 21 -5.80 22.57 1.67
N SER A 22 -5.28 21.49 2.27
CA SER A 22 -4.19 21.59 3.26
C SER A 22 -2.88 22.13 2.66
N ASN A 23 -2.60 21.86 1.38
CA ASN A 23 -1.44 22.41 0.67
C ASN A 23 -1.57 23.92 0.44
N ALA A 24 -2.76 24.38 0.03
CA ALA A 24 -3.02 25.81 -0.17
C ALA A 24 -2.85 26.61 1.13
N LYS A 25 -3.25 26.04 2.26
CA LYS A 25 -3.06 26.64 3.60
C LYS A 25 -1.61 26.68 4.07
N ARG A 26 -0.67 26.04 3.34
CA ARG A 26 0.75 25.93 3.72
C ARG A 26 1.68 26.85 2.95
N LEU A 27 1.17 27.86 2.23
CA LEU A 27 1.98 28.96 1.67
C LEU A 27 3.26 28.49 0.94
N GLY A 28 3.20 27.40 0.16
CA GLY A 28 4.30 26.96 -0.70
C GLY A 28 5.15 25.77 -0.21
N THR A 29 4.78 25.04 0.86
CA THR A 29 5.46 23.77 1.18
C THR A 29 5.16 22.69 0.13
N SER A 30 6.12 21.81 -0.15
CA SER A 30 5.98 20.68 -1.10
C SER A 30 4.66 19.92 -0.95
N PRO A 31 3.99 19.52 -2.06
CA PRO A 31 2.70 18.84 -1.98
C PRO A 31 2.76 17.57 -1.13
N ARG A 32 1.69 17.29 -0.37
CA ARG A 32 1.60 16.07 0.48
C ARG A 32 1.73 14.79 -0.34
N ALA A 33 2.56 13.85 0.11
CA ALA A 33 2.77 12.57 -0.55
C ALA A 33 1.48 11.72 -0.69
N GLY A 34 0.55 11.83 0.26
CA GLY A 34 -0.77 11.19 0.13
C GLY A 34 -1.62 11.74 -1.04
N ARG A 35 -1.27 12.90 -1.61
CA ARG A 35 -1.99 13.53 -2.72
C ARG A 35 -1.28 13.41 -4.06
N VAL A 36 0.05 13.46 -4.07
CA VAL A 36 0.84 13.49 -5.31
C VAL A 36 1.75 12.28 -5.48
N GLY A 37 1.83 11.40 -4.49
CA GLY A 37 2.79 10.30 -4.46
C GLY A 37 4.14 10.69 -3.85
N LEU A 38 5.06 9.75 -3.86
CA LEU A 38 6.45 9.97 -3.43
C LEU A 38 7.24 10.77 -4.49
N PRO A 39 8.35 11.44 -4.11
CA PRO A 39 9.24 12.09 -5.07
C PRO A 39 9.89 11.08 -6.03
N VAL A 40 10.46 11.56 -7.14
CA VAL A 40 11.06 10.73 -8.22
C VAL A 40 12.13 9.76 -7.73
N ASN A 41 12.95 10.17 -6.75
CA ASN A 41 13.99 9.35 -6.15
C ASN A 41 13.71 9.17 -4.65
N PRO A 42 12.74 8.33 -4.27
CA PRO A 42 12.47 8.08 -2.86
C PRO A 42 13.55 7.17 -2.25
N ASP A 43 13.61 7.13 -0.92
CA ASP A 43 14.41 6.13 -0.20
C ASP A 43 14.04 4.70 -0.66
N SER A 44 15.01 3.80 -0.75
CA SER A 44 14.80 2.43 -1.26
C SER A 44 13.82 1.59 -0.41
N LYS A 45 13.60 1.99 0.85
CA LYS A 45 12.61 1.40 1.75
C LYS A 45 11.20 1.93 1.52
N ALA A 46 11.04 2.98 0.72
CA ALA A 46 9.76 3.61 0.44
C ALA A 46 9.16 3.10 -0.87
N VAL A 47 7.86 2.82 -0.86
CA VAL A 47 7.09 2.51 -2.06
C VAL A 47 5.82 3.34 -2.10
N ASN A 48 5.45 3.80 -3.29
CA ASN A 48 4.20 4.48 -3.54
C ASN A 48 3.18 3.50 -4.15
N VAL A 49 1.98 3.49 -3.59
CA VAL A 49 0.81 2.83 -4.17
C VAL A 49 -0.19 3.92 -4.54
N ASP A 50 -0.41 4.08 -5.83
CA ASP A 50 -1.36 5.03 -6.39
C ASP A 50 -2.77 4.41 -6.41
N CYS A 51 -3.66 4.97 -5.61
CA CYS A 51 -5.04 4.55 -5.49
C CYS A 51 -5.98 5.34 -6.40
N SER A 52 -5.47 6.29 -7.20
CA SER A 52 -6.32 7.27 -7.91
C SER A 52 -7.31 6.60 -8.87
N SER A 53 -6.85 5.64 -9.68
CA SER A 53 -7.71 4.95 -10.64
C SER A 53 -8.77 4.10 -9.95
N TYR A 54 -8.40 3.40 -8.87
CA TYR A 54 -9.34 2.62 -8.08
C TYR A 54 -10.35 3.50 -7.34
N PHE A 55 -9.93 4.64 -6.80
CA PHE A 55 -10.82 5.61 -6.17
C PHE A 55 -11.91 6.10 -7.13
N LEU A 56 -11.58 6.33 -8.41
CA LEU A 56 -12.55 6.79 -9.41
C LEU A 56 -13.67 5.77 -9.69
N THR A 57 -13.48 4.50 -9.35
CA THR A 57 -14.55 3.49 -9.48
C THR A 57 -15.52 3.50 -8.30
N LYS A 58 -15.30 4.35 -7.28
CA LYS A 58 -16.08 4.35 -6.04
C LYS A 58 -17.29 5.27 -6.14
N ASN A 59 -18.41 4.76 -5.64
CA ASN A 59 -19.62 5.53 -5.45
C ASN A 59 -19.76 5.92 -3.97
N PRO A 60 -19.70 7.23 -3.62
CA PRO A 60 -19.88 7.68 -2.24
C PRO A 60 -21.20 7.21 -1.61
N ALA A 61 -22.28 7.09 -2.40
CA ALA A 61 -23.58 6.66 -1.91
C ALA A 61 -23.64 5.17 -1.51
N GLN A 62 -22.64 4.38 -1.92
CA GLN A 62 -22.55 2.93 -1.67
C GLN A 62 -21.32 2.57 -0.83
N SER A 63 -20.53 3.56 -0.40
CA SER A 63 -19.28 3.33 0.32
C SER A 63 -19.47 3.61 1.81
N MET A 64 -18.82 2.81 2.64
CA MET A 64 -18.65 3.13 4.06
C MET A 64 -17.51 4.14 4.22
N PHE A 65 -17.72 5.21 4.98
CA PHE A 65 -16.67 6.17 5.34
C PHE A 65 -17.10 7.00 6.56
N ASN A 66 -16.13 7.63 7.23
CA ASN A 66 -16.38 8.65 8.25
C ASN A 66 -15.73 9.98 7.85
N GLY A 67 -16.41 11.11 8.04
CA GLY A 67 -15.92 12.42 7.64
C GLY A 67 -16.06 12.69 6.14
N THR A 68 -14.97 13.09 5.46
CA THR A 68 -15.03 13.43 4.02
C THR A 68 -14.67 12.23 3.16
N PHE A 69 -15.57 11.80 2.29
CA PHE A 69 -15.37 10.67 1.39
C PHE A 69 -14.01 10.71 0.64
N ASN A 70 -13.63 11.86 0.09
CA ASN A 70 -12.37 12.00 -0.67
C ASN A 70 -11.10 11.63 0.12
N HIS A 71 -11.14 11.72 1.46
CA HIS A 71 -10.02 11.40 2.34
C HIS A 71 -10.22 10.07 3.08
N SER A 72 -11.47 9.64 3.25
CA SER A 72 -11.83 8.50 4.11
C SER A 72 -12.38 7.29 3.35
N TRP A 73 -12.38 7.31 2.02
CA TRP A 73 -12.90 6.23 1.15
C TRP A 73 -12.32 4.85 1.45
N HIS A 74 -11.10 4.80 2.01
CA HIS A 74 -10.37 3.56 2.28
C HIS A 74 -10.83 2.88 3.59
N ILE A 75 -11.58 3.58 4.44
CA ILE A 75 -12.10 3.03 5.69
C ILE A 75 -13.21 2.04 5.35
N GLY A 76 -12.99 0.76 5.62
CA GLY A 76 -13.94 -0.31 5.29
C GLY A 76 -13.92 -0.74 3.82
N ASP A 77 -13.00 -0.23 3.00
CA ASP A 77 -12.83 -0.70 1.63
C ASP A 77 -12.11 -2.07 1.61
N PRO A 78 -12.70 -3.13 1.04
CA PRO A 78 -12.14 -4.48 1.13
C PRO A 78 -10.84 -4.66 0.33
N VAL A 79 -10.66 -3.94 -0.78
CA VAL A 79 -9.43 -4.05 -1.59
C VAL A 79 -8.28 -3.34 -0.91
N PHE A 80 -8.52 -2.12 -0.39
CA PHE A 80 -7.52 -1.40 0.40
C PHE A 80 -7.15 -2.19 1.67
N ALA A 81 -8.15 -2.73 2.36
CA ALA A 81 -7.92 -3.52 3.58
C ALA A 81 -7.07 -4.77 3.30
N LEU A 82 -7.31 -5.47 2.18
CA LEU A 82 -6.48 -6.61 1.78
C LEU A 82 -5.05 -6.19 1.45
N ASP A 83 -4.86 -5.12 0.67
CA ASP A 83 -3.51 -4.62 0.33
C ASP A 83 -2.73 -4.20 1.60
N LEU A 84 -3.41 -3.52 2.52
CA LEU A 84 -2.83 -3.15 3.81
C LEU A 84 -2.47 -4.39 4.64
N ALA A 85 -3.34 -5.40 4.71
CA ALA A 85 -3.05 -6.64 5.45
C ALA A 85 -1.82 -7.36 4.90
N LEU A 86 -1.76 -7.59 3.58
CA LEU A 86 -0.60 -8.19 2.91
C LEU A 86 0.68 -7.33 3.10
N THR A 87 0.51 -6.02 3.21
CA THR A 87 1.61 -5.10 3.50
C THR A 87 2.10 -5.21 4.94
N LEU A 88 1.23 -5.47 5.91
CA LEU A 88 1.66 -5.59 7.30
C LEU A 88 2.27 -6.96 7.59
N GLU A 89 1.78 -8.00 6.92
CA GLU A 89 2.36 -9.36 7.00
C GLU A 89 3.80 -9.39 6.49
N GLY A 90 4.08 -8.72 5.37
CA GLY A 90 5.45 -8.59 4.87
C GLY A 90 6.02 -9.84 4.21
N GLU A 91 5.26 -10.93 4.11
CA GLU A 91 5.67 -12.19 3.48
C GLU A 91 5.87 -12.07 1.96
N ILE A 92 5.14 -11.15 1.32
CA ILE A 92 5.27 -10.86 -0.12
C ILE A 92 6.05 -9.56 -0.29
N ASP A 93 7.03 -9.56 -1.21
CA ASP A 93 7.75 -8.34 -1.55
C ASP A 93 6.77 -7.25 -2.02
N ARG A 94 7.08 -6.01 -1.65
CA ARG A 94 6.23 -4.84 -1.87
C ARG A 94 5.82 -4.60 -3.33
N HIS A 95 6.60 -5.08 -4.30
CA HIS A 95 6.31 -4.98 -5.73
C HIS A 95 5.54 -6.18 -6.30
N ALA A 96 5.37 -7.25 -5.52
CA ALA A 96 4.76 -8.50 -5.93
C ALA A 96 3.37 -8.76 -5.31
N LEU A 97 2.83 -7.81 -4.52
CA LEU A 97 1.50 -7.97 -3.93
C LEU A 97 0.43 -8.12 -5.03
N PRO A 98 -0.48 -9.12 -4.93
CA PRO A 98 -1.51 -9.40 -5.95
C PRO A 98 -2.57 -8.30 -6.07
N THR A 99 -2.64 -7.40 -5.09
CA THR A 99 -3.49 -6.20 -5.06
C THR A 99 -2.84 -4.98 -5.72
N ARG A 100 -1.66 -5.15 -6.33
CA ARG A 100 -0.92 -4.07 -7.00
C ARG A 100 -0.60 -4.45 -8.44
N GLN A 101 -0.46 -3.44 -9.28
CA GLN A 101 0.09 -3.60 -10.63
C GLN A 101 1.11 -2.50 -10.91
N ALA A 102 2.08 -2.79 -11.77
CA ALA A 102 2.94 -1.75 -12.32
C ALA A 102 2.11 -0.77 -13.16
N GLY A 103 2.36 0.51 -12.96
CA GLY A 103 1.84 1.61 -13.75
C GLY A 103 2.96 2.59 -14.10
N PRO A 104 2.64 3.67 -14.86
CA PRO A 104 3.65 4.59 -15.39
C PRO A 104 4.50 5.28 -14.32
N GLU A 105 3.92 5.53 -13.14
CA GLU A 105 4.57 6.26 -12.04
C GLU A 105 4.83 5.39 -10.80
N GLY A 106 4.78 4.06 -10.95
CA GLY A 106 5.00 3.11 -9.85
C GLY A 106 3.84 2.13 -9.69
N LEU A 107 3.56 1.70 -8.46
CA LEU A 107 2.51 0.71 -8.21
C LEU A 107 1.14 1.38 -8.17
N VAL A 108 0.13 0.71 -8.73
CA VAL A 108 -1.27 1.13 -8.72
C VAL A 108 -2.10 0.09 -7.97
N LEU A 109 -3.01 0.54 -7.10
CA LEU A 109 -3.93 -0.35 -6.39
C LEU A 109 -4.95 -0.96 -7.36
N LYS A 110 -5.20 -2.26 -7.23
CA LYS A 110 -6.23 -2.98 -7.98
C LYS A 110 -6.94 -4.03 -7.11
N PRO A 111 -8.15 -4.45 -7.49
CA PRO A 111 -8.73 -5.67 -6.93
C PRO A 111 -7.79 -6.86 -7.09
N GLY A 112 -7.73 -7.68 -6.04
CA GLY A 112 -6.89 -8.86 -5.98
C GLY A 112 -7.40 -9.81 -4.91
N GLN A 113 -6.71 -10.94 -4.76
CA GLN A 113 -7.00 -11.94 -3.76
C GLN A 113 -5.70 -12.39 -3.10
N ARG A 114 -5.80 -12.88 -1.87
CA ARG A 114 -4.69 -13.57 -1.22
C ARG A 114 -4.27 -14.77 -2.08
N PRO A 115 -2.96 -15.04 -2.27
CA PRO A 115 -2.52 -16.24 -2.96
C PRO A 115 -3.07 -17.49 -2.27
N ALA A 116 -3.63 -18.42 -3.05
CA ALA A 116 -4.36 -19.59 -2.54
C ALA A 116 -3.53 -20.45 -1.57
N PHE A 117 -2.21 -20.47 -1.74
CA PHE A 117 -1.30 -21.30 -0.96
C PHE A 117 -0.34 -20.49 -0.07
N GLN A 118 -0.59 -19.20 0.16
CA GLN A 118 0.32 -18.35 0.94
C GLN A 118 0.62 -18.98 2.33
N GLN A 119 -0.41 -19.44 3.04
CA GLN A 119 -0.23 -20.10 4.35
C GLN A 119 0.68 -21.34 4.30
N ALA A 120 0.68 -22.08 3.19
CA ALA A 120 1.55 -23.24 3.05
C ALA A 120 3.02 -22.83 2.95
N TRP A 121 3.31 -21.73 2.24
CA TRP A 121 4.66 -21.18 2.12
C TRP A 121 5.15 -20.56 3.44
N ASP A 122 4.24 -19.88 4.16
CA ASP A 122 4.55 -19.22 5.43
C ASP A 122 4.84 -20.25 6.56
N SER A 123 4.29 -21.46 6.45
CA SER A 123 4.47 -22.54 7.44
C SER A 123 5.87 -23.18 7.42
N ASP A 124 6.62 -22.99 6.33
CA ASP A 124 8.02 -23.36 6.20
C ASP A 124 8.91 -22.17 6.52
N SER A 125 9.13 -21.94 7.82
CA SER A 125 10.15 -20.97 8.24
C SER A 125 11.51 -21.35 7.64
N PRO A 126 12.35 -20.38 7.20
CA PRO A 126 13.73 -20.64 6.80
C PRO A 126 14.53 -21.40 7.87
N ALA A 127 14.19 -21.23 9.15
CA ALA A 127 14.79 -21.97 10.25
C ALA A 127 14.42 -23.47 10.23
N ARG A 128 13.19 -23.80 9.79
CA ARG A 128 12.69 -25.18 9.64
C ARG A 128 13.30 -25.85 8.41
N ALA A 129 13.38 -25.13 7.29
CA ALA A 129 14.05 -25.58 6.07
C ALA A 129 15.55 -25.88 6.30
N ARG A 130 16.27 -25.05 7.06
CA ARG A 130 17.68 -25.30 7.42
C ARG A 130 17.88 -26.56 8.26
N ARG A 131 16.96 -26.87 9.18
CA ARG A 131 17.02 -28.12 9.98
C ARG A 131 16.75 -29.36 9.14
N ALA A 132 15.91 -29.28 8.12
CA ALA A 132 15.64 -30.40 7.22
C ALA A 132 16.82 -30.74 6.29
N ILE A 133 17.71 -29.78 6.04
CA ILE A 133 18.87 -29.93 5.14
C ILE A 133 20.14 -30.34 5.90
N ALA A 134 20.22 -30.08 7.21
CA ALA A 134 21.33 -30.55 8.02
C ALA A 134 21.24 -32.08 8.21
N PRO A 135 22.19 -32.88 7.70
CA PRO A 135 22.22 -34.30 8.01
C PRO A 135 22.36 -34.46 9.52
N GLY A 136 21.55 -35.35 10.11
CA GLY A 136 21.58 -35.62 11.54
C GLY A 136 22.97 -36.04 11.98
N GLU A 137 23.55 -35.28 12.91
CA GLU A 137 24.67 -35.71 13.74
C GLU A 137 24.22 -36.73 14.79
#